data_AF-A0A831K5J6-F1
#
_entry.id   AF-A0A831K5J6-F1
#
_cell.length_a   1.000
_cell.length_b   1.000
_cell.length_c   1.000
_cell.angle_alpha   90.00
_cell.angle_beta   90.00
_cell.angle_gamma   90.00
#
_symmetry.space_group_name_H-M   'P 1'
#
loop_
_entity.id
_entity.type
_entity.pdbx_description
1 polymer ?
#
loop_
_entity_poly.entity_id
_entity_poly.type
_entity_poly.pdbx_seq_one_letter_code
_entity_poly.pdbx_strand_id
1 'polypeptide(L)'
;MLELRPFLDTEKLDEFAEAVAEFAEETDFWKFYREHEEFYNQTLEKFVMDNPGLVELVEFEETFFGKNASSWHVVPMPLFCCHGFGYHMGNGDNVTVYAFLGFGKVDARVPRFYATAGGSTFLAHEFAHSFVNPAVDNYYELFEPYKALFTPVAEKLGAMAYPNFKIMLYETFVRAFEAYYLNATGNPEMASLTIKSNENALYFIEDVYRAYVDDYARNRDKYKTFEDFIPELARVIERVYNETDGGKNVIIHSTVADFLKATKTGGAIVAYEEVPSAERFAQFIYNALKNSGEVEMKPISELTAKDKEKNLALVLLSNSILLPELQEKAPVVVNGTTAYSRESGKSYSGSLRVLEVVENPWNPEALAFVVIGTDKRALNSIHAYNSLTYSIRDSSDNLLESG
;
A
#
# COMPACT_ATOMS: atom_id res chain seq x y z
N MET A 1 -13.36 16.18 -17.19
CA MET A 1 -13.88 16.39 -15.81
C MET A 1 -15.33 15.95 -15.67
N LEU A 2 -16.31 16.62 -16.30
CA LEU A 2 -17.73 16.30 -16.11
C LEU A 2 -18.16 14.93 -16.66
N GLU A 3 -17.55 14.45 -17.74
CA GLU A 3 -17.81 13.11 -18.28
C GLU A 3 -17.50 12.00 -17.26
N LEU A 4 -16.40 12.14 -16.51
CA LEU A 4 -15.97 11.19 -15.49
C LEU A 4 -16.60 11.45 -14.11
N ARG A 5 -17.11 12.66 -13.87
CA ARG A 5 -17.72 13.09 -12.61
C ARG A 5 -19.04 13.81 -12.88
N PRO A 6 -20.05 13.11 -13.45
CA PRO A 6 -21.30 13.73 -13.89
C PRO A 6 -22.16 14.24 -12.73
N PHE A 7 -21.81 13.89 -11.49
CA PHE A 7 -22.44 14.37 -10.26
C PHE A 7 -21.93 15.75 -9.81
N LEU A 8 -20.87 16.29 -10.43
CA LEU A 8 -20.40 17.64 -10.13
C LEU A 8 -21.29 18.69 -10.78
N ASP A 9 -21.61 19.73 -10.03
CA ASP A 9 -22.38 20.87 -10.50
C ASP A 9 -21.51 21.76 -11.40
N THR A 10 -21.93 21.92 -12.66
CA THR A 10 -21.20 22.70 -13.65
C THR A 10 -21.16 24.18 -13.28
N GLU A 11 -22.27 24.74 -12.77
CA GLU A 11 -22.30 26.14 -12.35
C GLU A 11 -21.30 26.37 -11.22
N LYS A 12 -21.19 25.43 -10.28
CA LYS A 12 -20.19 25.52 -9.19
C LYS A 12 -18.75 25.37 -9.66
N LEU A 13 -18.49 24.58 -10.70
CA LEU A 13 -17.16 24.48 -11.29
C LEU A 13 -16.78 25.75 -12.05
N ASP A 14 -17.73 26.36 -12.76
CA ASP A 14 -17.53 27.63 -13.44
C ASP A 14 -17.31 28.76 -12.42
N GLU A 15 -18.14 28.86 -11.39
CA GLU A 15 -17.95 29.79 -10.26
C GLU A 15 -16.57 29.60 -9.61
N PHE A 16 -16.12 28.35 -9.41
CA PHE A 16 -14.80 28.07 -8.85
C PHE A 16 -13.68 28.54 -9.79
N ALA A 17 -13.80 28.29 -11.10
CA ALA A 17 -12.82 28.71 -12.08
C ALA A 17 -12.72 30.24 -12.17
N GLU A 18 -13.87 30.93 -12.14
CA GLU A 18 -13.95 32.39 -12.09
C GLU A 18 -13.30 32.93 -10.81
N ALA A 19 -13.60 32.35 -9.65
CA ALA A 19 -13.00 32.75 -8.38
C ALA A 19 -11.47 32.53 -8.35
N VAL A 20 -10.95 31.47 -8.99
CA VAL A 20 -9.50 31.26 -9.14
C VAL A 20 -8.87 32.33 -10.04
N ALA A 21 -9.55 32.72 -11.11
CA ALA A 21 -9.08 33.78 -12.00
C ALA A 21 -9.09 35.15 -11.29
N GLU A 22 -10.17 35.49 -10.59
CA GLU A 22 -10.29 36.71 -9.78
C GLU A 22 -9.20 36.76 -8.69
N PHE A 23 -9.00 35.66 -7.96
CA PHE A 23 -7.90 35.56 -6.99
C PHE A 23 -6.53 35.82 -7.61
N ALA A 24 -6.26 35.28 -8.82
CA ALA A 24 -5.00 35.51 -9.51
C ALA A 24 -4.80 36.98 -9.91
N GLU A 25 -5.88 37.68 -10.27
CA GLU A 25 -5.86 39.11 -10.58
C GLU A 25 -5.67 39.96 -9.31
N GLU A 26 -6.47 39.73 -8.26
CA GLU A 26 -6.43 40.50 -7.01
C GLU A 26 -5.08 40.40 -6.28
N THR A 27 -4.41 39.25 -6.41
CA THR A 27 -3.12 39.00 -5.74
C THR A 27 -1.90 39.33 -6.60
N ASP A 28 -2.09 39.77 -7.85
CA ASP A 28 -1.02 39.91 -8.85
C ASP A 28 -0.17 38.62 -8.93
N PHE A 29 -0.85 37.47 -9.00
CA PHE A 29 -0.21 36.15 -8.95
C PHE A 29 0.89 35.99 -10.00
N TRP A 30 0.70 36.57 -11.19
CA TRP A 30 1.69 36.50 -12.25
C TRP A 30 2.98 37.26 -11.92
N LYS A 31 2.91 38.37 -11.18
CA LYS A 31 4.10 39.02 -10.64
C LYS A 31 4.77 38.14 -9.60
N PHE A 32 4.01 37.59 -8.65
CA PHE A 32 4.55 36.63 -7.67
C PHE A 32 5.26 35.46 -8.36
N TYR A 33 4.63 34.84 -9.36
CA TYR A 33 5.18 33.71 -10.10
C TYR A 33 6.51 34.06 -10.79
N ARG A 34 6.58 35.22 -11.48
CA ARG A 34 7.81 35.70 -12.12
C ARG A 34 8.90 36.05 -11.12
N GLU A 35 8.56 36.65 -9.98
CA GLU A 35 9.52 36.96 -8.92
C GLU A 35 10.14 35.71 -8.28
N HIS A 36 9.52 34.54 -8.46
CA HIS A 36 10.00 33.24 -7.97
C HIS A 36 10.49 32.30 -9.08
N GLU A 37 10.72 32.82 -10.30
CA GLU A 37 11.16 32.02 -11.45
C GLU A 37 12.44 31.21 -11.16
N GLU A 38 13.40 31.78 -10.44
CA GLU A 38 14.62 31.09 -10.03
C GLU A 38 14.32 29.82 -9.20
N PHE A 39 13.36 29.89 -8.29
CA PHE A 39 12.95 28.74 -7.48
C PHE A 39 12.35 27.62 -8.33
N TYR A 40 11.50 27.96 -9.30
CA TYR A 40 10.89 26.97 -10.19
C TYR A 40 11.93 26.35 -11.13
N ASN A 41 12.81 27.16 -11.72
CA ASN A 41 13.87 26.66 -12.61
C ASN A 41 14.85 25.75 -11.87
N GLN A 42 15.29 26.12 -10.67
CA GLN A 42 16.12 25.25 -9.84
C GLN A 42 15.41 23.94 -9.49
N THR A 43 14.11 23.99 -9.19
CA THR A 43 13.31 22.79 -8.91
C THR A 43 13.25 21.86 -10.12
N LEU A 44 13.02 22.41 -11.32
CA LEU A 44 12.97 21.64 -12.57
C LEU A 44 14.34 21.05 -12.94
N GLU A 45 15.42 21.83 -12.83
CA GLU A 45 16.78 21.35 -13.06
C GLU A 45 17.12 20.17 -12.15
N LYS A 46 16.82 20.28 -10.85
CA LYS A 46 17.03 19.20 -9.89
C LYS A 46 16.14 17.99 -10.16
N PHE A 47 14.89 18.21 -10.58
CA PHE A 47 14.00 17.13 -10.97
C PHE A 47 14.57 16.31 -12.13
N VAL A 48 15.03 16.96 -13.20
CA VAL A 48 15.62 16.28 -14.36
C VAL A 48 16.91 15.55 -13.96
N MET A 49 17.77 16.19 -13.16
CA MET A 49 19.01 15.56 -12.69
C MET A 49 18.75 14.31 -11.82
N ASP A 50 17.74 14.34 -10.96
CA ASP A 50 17.41 13.23 -10.06
C ASP A 50 16.76 12.06 -10.80
N ASN A 51 16.09 12.32 -11.91
CA ASN A 51 15.25 11.35 -12.61
C ASN A 51 15.75 11.14 -14.05
N PRO A 52 16.93 10.51 -14.24
CA PRO A 52 17.48 10.31 -15.58
C PRO A 52 16.66 9.35 -16.44
N GLY A 53 15.86 8.45 -15.83
CA GLY A 53 15.09 7.41 -16.52
C GLY A 53 13.73 7.85 -17.08
N LEU A 54 13.48 9.16 -17.25
CA LEU A 54 12.18 9.67 -17.67
C LEU A 54 11.80 9.22 -19.09
N VAL A 55 12.77 9.22 -20.02
CA VAL A 55 12.53 8.87 -21.43
C VAL A 55 12.30 7.37 -21.56
N GLU A 56 13.13 6.56 -20.90
CA GLU A 56 13.02 5.11 -20.89
C GLU A 56 11.70 4.64 -20.26
N LEU A 57 11.20 5.36 -19.25
CA LEU A 57 9.89 5.05 -18.67
C LEU A 57 8.77 5.30 -19.68
N VAL A 58 8.79 6.41 -20.42
CA VAL A 58 7.80 6.68 -21.47
C VAL A 58 7.80 5.56 -22.52
N GLU A 59 8.98 5.17 -23.01
CA GLU A 59 9.09 4.07 -23.98
C GLU A 59 8.57 2.74 -23.40
N PHE A 60 8.82 2.49 -22.12
CA PHE A 60 8.33 1.30 -21.43
C PHE A 60 6.81 1.28 -21.33
N GLU A 61 6.20 2.39 -20.95
CA GLU A 61 4.74 2.57 -20.87
C GLU A 61 4.10 2.33 -22.25
N GLU A 62 4.59 3.01 -23.29
CA GLU A 62 4.03 2.88 -24.64
C GLU A 62 4.17 1.45 -25.18
N THR A 63 5.30 0.80 -24.88
CA THR A 63 5.55 -0.59 -25.28
C THR A 63 4.64 -1.57 -24.54
N PHE A 64 4.50 -1.38 -23.22
CA PHE A 64 3.67 -2.24 -22.39
C PHE A 64 2.21 -2.11 -22.79
N PHE A 65 1.66 -0.89 -22.79
CA PHE A 65 0.24 -0.65 -23.09
C PHE A 65 -0.07 -0.76 -24.59
N GLY A 66 0.94 -0.74 -25.45
CA GLY A 66 0.81 -0.87 -26.90
C GLY A 66 0.17 0.36 -27.56
N LYS A 67 0.28 1.52 -26.93
CA LYS A 67 -0.29 2.79 -27.39
C LYS A 67 0.71 3.92 -27.14
N ASN A 68 0.82 4.83 -28.11
CA ASN A 68 1.64 6.01 -27.96
C ASN A 68 0.79 7.20 -27.54
N ALA A 69 1.35 8.10 -26.73
CA ALA A 69 0.76 9.40 -26.48
C ALA A 69 1.34 10.44 -27.44
N SER A 70 0.59 11.49 -27.72
CA SER A 70 1.09 12.63 -28.49
C SER A 70 2.09 13.47 -27.70
N SER A 71 1.92 13.53 -26.38
CA SER A 71 2.85 14.19 -25.48
C SER A 71 2.69 13.72 -24.04
N TRP A 72 3.78 13.84 -23.29
CA TRP A 72 3.90 13.46 -21.89
C TRP A 72 4.34 14.68 -21.08
N HIS A 73 3.61 14.99 -20.02
CA HIS A 73 3.88 16.11 -19.14
C HIS A 73 4.02 15.64 -17.70
N VAL A 74 5.13 16.02 -17.07
CA VAL A 74 5.29 15.90 -15.62
C VAL A 74 5.18 17.28 -15.01
N VAL A 75 4.30 17.42 -14.02
CA VAL A 75 4.04 18.69 -13.33
C VAL A 75 4.45 18.53 -11.86
N PRO A 76 5.68 18.97 -11.48
CA PRO A 76 6.09 19.00 -10.09
C PRO A 76 5.25 20.01 -9.29
N MET A 77 4.61 19.55 -8.22
CA MET A 77 3.75 20.34 -7.35
C MET A 77 4.47 20.67 -6.03
N PRO A 78 5.13 21.85 -5.91
CA PRO A 78 5.95 22.19 -4.74
C PRO A 78 5.15 22.39 -3.44
N LEU A 79 3.82 22.43 -3.52
CA LEU A 79 2.92 22.59 -2.37
C LEU A 79 2.17 21.30 -2.00
N PHE A 80 2.41 20.21 -2.72
CA PHE A 80 1.76 18.92 -2.48
C PHE A 80 2.82 17.93 -2.03
N CYS A 81 2.74 17.43 -0.79
CA CYS A 81 3.71 16.43 -0.33
C CYS A 81 3.23 15.01 -0.60
N CYS A 82 4.18 14.17 -1.00
CA CYS A 82 4.14 12.75 -0.75
C CYS A 82 3.03 11.98 -1.51
N HIS A 83 2.33 12.65 -2.44
CA HIS A 83 1.21 12.10 -3.21
C HIS A 83 1.21 12.70 -4.61
N GLY A 84 0.44 12.12 -5.52
CA GLY A 84 0.33 12.57 -6.91
C GLY A 84 -0.96 12.09 -7.53
N PHE A 85 -1.16 12.42 -8.79
CA PHE A 85 -2.23 11.86 -9.59
C PHE A 85 -1.89 11.93 -11.09
N GLY A 86 -2.28 10.89 -11.81
CA GLY A 86 -2.27 10.80 -13.27
C GLY A 86 -3.53 11.38 -13.89
N TYR A 87 -3.41 11.94 -15.08
CA TYR A 87 -4.55 12.35 -15.90
C TYR A 87 -4.20 12.27 -17.39
N HIS A 88 -5.20 12.10 -18.24
CA HIS A 88 -5.02 12.19 -19.69
C HIS A 88 -6.09 13.09 -20.30
N MET A 89 -5.73 13.73 -21.42
CA MET A 89 -6.63 14.56 -22.22
C MET A 89 -6.59 14.13 -23.67
N GLY A 90 -7.73 14.24 -24.35
CA GLY A 90 -7.87 13.88 -25.76
C GLY A 90 -8.42 12.46 -25.97
N ASN A 91 -8.53 12.05 -27.23
CA ASN A 91 -9.10 10.77 -27.64
C ASN A 91 -8.39 10.22 -28.89
N GLY A 92 -8.55 8.90 -29.11
CA GLY A 92 -7.92 8.22 -30.24
C GLY A 92 -6.40 8.35 -30.21
N ASP A 93 -5.82 8.84 -31.32
CA ASP A 93 -4.37 8.99 -31.48
C ASP A 93 -3.82 10.31 -30.90
N ASN A 94 -4.71 11.21 -30.41
CA ASN A 94 -4.33 12.52 -29.88
C ASN A 94 -4.45 12.60 -28.36
N VAL A 95 -3.75 11.71 -27.65
CA VAL A 95 -3.77 11.64 -26.18
C VAL A 95 -2.57 12.38 -25.61
N THR A 96 -2.82 13.27 -24.66
CA THR A 96 -1.80 13.94 -23.85
C THR A 96 -1.84 13.36 -22.44
N VAL A 97 -0.71 12.85 -21.95
CA VAL A 97 -0.59 12.25 -20.62
C VAL A 97 0.04 13.24 -19.65
N TYR A 98 -0.53 13.34 -18.45
CA TYR A 98 -0.06 14.16 -17.34
C TYR A 98 0.20 13.30 -16.11
N ALA A 99 1.29 13.61 -15.40
CA ALA A 99 1.49 13.20 -14.02
C ALA A 99 1.76 14.44 -13.16
N PHE A 100 0.94 14.63 -12.14
CA PHE A 100 1.10 15.69 -11.16
C PHE A 100 1.79 15.09 -9.93
N LEU A 101 3.03 15.46 -9.67
CA LEU A 101 3.86 14.81 -8.65
C LEU A 101 4.06 15.73 -7.46
N GLY A 102 3.78 15.23 -6.26
CA GLY A 102 4.16 15.88 -5.01
C GLY A 102 5.62 15.66 -4.64
N PHE A 103 6.19 16.55 -3.82
CA PHE A 103 7.57 16.45 -3.37
C PHE A 103 7.69 15.40 -2.25
N GLY A 104 8.82 14.69 -2.20
CA GLY A 104 9.11 13.73 -1.13
C GLY A 104 9.84 14.36 0.06
N LYS A 105 10.71 15.34 -0.21
CA LYS A 105 11.41 16.10 0.84
C LYS A 105 11.81 17.48 0.34
N VAL A 106 12.19 18.36 1.26
CA VAL A 106 12.82 19.65 0.94
C VAL A 106 14.28 19.60 1.35
N ASP A 107 15.19 19.84 0.40
CA ASP A 107 16.63 19.90 0.63
C ASP A 107 17.16 21.27 0.24
N ALA A 108 17.87 21.93 1.16
CA ALA A 108 18.37 23.30 0.98
C ALA A 108 17.31 24.28 0.41
N ARG A 109 16.06 24.16 0.87
CA ARG A 109 14.87 24.93 0.40
C ARG A 109 14.35 24.57 -0.99
N VAL A 110 14.89 23.53 -1.63
CA VAL A 110 14.43 23.02 -2.93
C VAL A 110 13.63 21.73 -2.72
N PRO A 111 12.35 21.68 -3.14
CA PRO A 111 11.58 20.45 -3.12
C PRO A 111 12.20 19.39 -4.05
N ARG A 112 12.29 18.15 -3.57
CA ARG A 112 12.83 17.00 -4.32
C ARG A 112 11.71 16.05 -4.67
N PHE A 113 11.64 15.71 -5.95
CA PHE A 113 10.63 14.81 -6.51
C PHE A 113 11.34 13.57 -7.02
N TYR A 114 10.91 12.42 -6.54
CA TYR A 114 11.46 11.12 -6.92
C TYR A 114 10.42 10.41 -7.79
N ALA A 115 10.65 10.45 -9.10
CA ALA A 115 9.79 9.85 -10.12
C ALA A 115 10.32 8.47 -10.52
N THR A 116 11.57 8.42 -10.98
CA THR A 116 12.27 7.22 -11.48
C THR A 116 13.55 6.90 -10.71
N ALA A 117 13.96 7.79 -9.79
CA ALA A 117 15.17 7.64 -8.99
C ALA A 117 15.03 6.60 -7.88
N GLY A 118 16.13 5.94 -7.51
CA GLY A 118 16.23 5.18 -6.25
C GLY A 118 15.26 4.01 -6.11
N GLY A 119 14.81 3.43 -7.22
CA GLY A 119 13.80 2.36 -7.23
C GLY A 119 12.35 2.86 -7.09
N SER A 120 12.11 4.17 -7.22
CA SER A 120 10.77 4.74 -7.26
C SER A 120 10.00 4.29 -8.49
N THR A 121 8.79 3.80 -8.28
CA THR A 121 7.79 3.52 -9.33
C THR A 121 6.76 4.62 -9.48
N PHE A 122 6.89 5.71 -8.73
CA PHE A 122 5.82 6.69 -8.57
C PHE A 122 5.35 7.30 -9.90
N LEU A 123 6.26 7.59 -10.83
CA LEU A 123 5.83 8.09 -12.14
C LEU A 123 5.21 7.01 -13.03
N ALA A 124 5.72 5.77 -12.95
CA ALA A 124 5.14 4.63 -13.66
C ALA A 124 3.69 4.38 -13.20
N HIS A 125 3.42 4.53 -11.90
CA HIS A 125 2.07 4.48 -11.33
C HIS A 125 1.14 5.51 -11.97
N GLU A 126 1.52 6.78 -11.93
CA GLU A 126 0.65 7.86 -12.38
C GLU A 126 0.43 7.84 -13.90
N PHE A 127 1.44 7.43 -14.67
CA PHE A 127 1.34 7.27 -16.11
C PHE A 127 0.41 6.11 -16.49
N ALA A 128 0.52 4.96 -15.85
CA ALA A 128 -0.31 3.79 -16.12
C ALA A 128 -1.82 4.07 -15.99
N HIS A 129 -2.24 4.97 -15.08
CA HIS A 129 -3.65 5.38 -14.97
C HIS A 129 -4.23 5.94 -16.27
N SER A 130 -3.40 6.51 -17.14
CA SER A 130 -3.83 7.06 -18.44
C SER A 130 -4.24 5.99 -19.45
N PHE A 131 -3.82 4.73 -19.25
CA PHE A 131 -4.17 3.60 -20.10
C PHE A 131 -5.12 2.63 -19.39
N VAL A 132 -4.85 2.35 -18.11
CA VAL A 132 -5.65 1.42 -17.31
C VAL A 132 -7.06 1.94 -17.08
N ASN A 133 -7.23 3.21 -16.66
CA ASN A 133 -8.55 3.70 -16.28
C ASN A 133 -9.51 3.70 -17.49
N PRO A 134 -9.14 4.24 -18.67
CA PRO A 134 -9.98 4.13 -19.86
C PRO A 134 -10.28 2.70 -20.30
N ALA A 135 -9.30 1.80 -20.21
CA ALA A 135 -9.51 0.40 -20.56
C ALA A 135 -10.49 -0.29 -19.60
N VAL A 136 -10.42 -0.02 -18.29
CA VAL A 136 -11.41 -0.54 -17.35
C VAL A 136 -12.77 0.13 -17.54
N ASP A 137 -12.83 1.43 -17.83
CA ASP A 137 -14.10 2.15 -18.06
C ASP A 137 -14.84 1.63 -19.30
N ASN A 138 -14.13 1.41 -20.40
CA ASN A 138 -14.72 0.97 -21.68
C ASN A 138 -15.22 -0.49 -21.66
N TYR A 139 -14.75 -1.29 -20.71
CA TYR A 139 -15.02 -2.72 -20.61
C TYR A 139 -15.51 -3.14 -19.22
N TYR A 140 -16.03 -2.18 -18.42
CA TYR A 140 -16.39 -2.43 -17.02
C TYR A 140 -17.48 -3.51 -16.89
N GLU A 141 -18.32 -3.69 -17.90
CA GLU A 141 -19.35 -4.72 -17.98
C GLU A 141 -18.80 -6.15 -17.86
N LEU A 142 -17.54 -6.37 -18.24
CA LEU A 142 -16.86 -7.66 -18.07
C LEU A 142 -16.52 -7.95 -16.60
N PHE A 143 -16.37 -6.91 -15.78
CA PHE A 143 -15.98 -7.02 -14.38
C PHE A 143 -17.15 -6.84 -13.42
N GLU A 144 -18.18 -6.08 -13.80
CA GLU A 144 -19.34 -5.76 -12.96
C GLU A 144 -19.97 -6.98 -12.25
N PRO A 145 -20.10 -8.17 -12.88
CA PRO A 145 -20.63 -9.36 -12.20
C PRO A 145 -19.86 -9.76 -10.93
N TYR A 146 -18.58 -9.39 -10.84
CA TYR A 146 -17.67 -9.79 -9.76
C TYR A 146 -17.53 -8.73 -8.65
N LYS A 147 -18.33 -7.65 -8.68
CA LYS A 147 -18.23 -6.53 -7.72
C LYS A 147 -18.35 -6.91 -6.24
N ALA A 148 -18.87 -8.10 -5.92
CA ALA A 148 -18.90 -8.61 -4.55
C ALA A 148 -17.48 -8.76 -3.95
N LEU A 149 -16.45 -8.91 -4.79
CA LEU A 149 -15.03 -8.90 -4.40
C LEU A 149 -14.59 -7.61 -3.70
N PHE A 150 -15.31 -6.50 -3.86
CA PHE A 150 -15.02 -5.30 -3.10
C PHE A 150 -15.42 -5.41 -1.62
N THR A 151 -16.42 -6.23 -1.29
CA THR A 151 -17.04 -6.28 0.05
C THR A 151 -16.03 -6.50 1.19
N PRO A 152 -15.09 -7.46 1.11
CA PRO A 152 -14.16 -7.74 2.21
C PRO A 152 -13.18 -6.61 2.51
N VAL A 153 -12.94 -5.73 1.53
CA VAL A 153 -11.94 -4.65 1.60
C VAL A 153 -12.56 -3.26 1.55
N ALA A 154 -13.90 -3.16 1.54
CA ALA A 154 -14.61 -1.90 1.31
C ALA A 154 -14.28 -0.82 2.35
N GLU A 155 -14.17 -1.19 3.63
CA GLU A 155 -13.80 -0.25 4.69
C GLU A 155 -12.36 0.25 4.53
N LYS A 156 -11.43 -0.68 4.29
CA LYS A 156 -10.00 -0.39 4.14
C LYS A 156 -9.72 0.48 2.92
N LEU A 157 -10.24 0.08 1.76
CA LEU A 157 -10.13 0.83 0.52
C LEU A 157 -10.90 2.16 0.60
N GLY A 158 -12.07 2.19 1.24
CA GLY A 158 -12.82 3.43 1.48
C GLY A 158 -12.03 4.46 2.29
N ALA A 159 -11.28 4.03 3.30
CA ALA A 159 -10.39 4.90 4.08
C ALA A 159 -9.20 5.45 3.25
N MET A 160 -8.87 4.81 2.12
CA MET A 160 -7.88 5.25 1.14
C MET A 160 -8.49 6.07 -0.01
N ALA A 161 -9.78 6.45 0.10
CA ALA A 161 -10.55 7.12 -0.95
C ALA A 161 -10.73 6.26 -2.23
N TYR A 162 -10.79 4.94 -2.07
CA TYR A 162 -11.14 3.97 -3.12
C TYR A 162 -12.55 3.41 -2.85
N PRO A 163 -13.62 4.14 -3.22
CA PRO A 163 -14.97 3.89 -2.70
C PRO A 163 -15.72 2.74 -3.37
N ASN A 164 -15.19 2.12 -4.41
CA ASN A 164 -15.91 1.08 -5.16
C ASN A 164 -14.98 0.11 -5.89
N PHE A 165 -15.58 -0.99 -6.38
CA PHE A 165 -14.90 -2.05 -7.12
C PHE A 165 -14.17 -1.57 -8.37
N LYS A 166 -14.71 -0.58 -9.09
CA LYS A 166 -14.06 -0.05 -10.29
C LYS A 166 -12.73 0.64 -9.96
N ILE A 167 -12.70 1.44 -8.90
CA ILE A 167 -11.45 2.04 -8.40
C ILE A 167 -10.47 0.96 -7.92
N MET A 168 -10.96 -0.09 -7.25
CA MET A 168 -10.14 -1.24 -6.88
C MET A 168 -9.48 -1.89 -8.10
N LEU A 169 -10.19 -2.03 -9.22
CA LEU A 169 -9.62 -2.56 -10.48
C LEU A 169 -8.55 -1.64 -11.04
N TYR A 170 -8.79 -0.31 -11.11
CA TYR A 170 -7.79 0.65 -11.57
C TYR A 170 -6.50 0.51 -10.79
N GLU A 171 -6.59 0.56 -9.46
CA GLU A 171 -5.43 0.47 -8.57
C GLU A 171 -4.76 -0.90 -8.67
N THR A 172 -5.52 -1.99 -8.68
CA THR A 172 -4.93 -3.34 -8.75
C THR A 172 -4.14 -3.53 -10.05
N PHE A 173 -4.67 -3.07 -11.18
CA PHE A 173 -4.02 -3.20 -12.48
C PHE A 173 -2.78 -2.30 -12.58
N VAL A 174 -2.87 -1.06 -12.09
CA VAL A 174 -1.71 -0.15 -12.03
C VAL A 174 -0.63 -0.68 -11.08
N ARG A 175 -0.96 -1.13 -9.87
CA ARG A 175 -0.01 -1.69 -8.90
C ARG A 175 0.64 -2.98 -9.42
N ALA A 176 -0.11 -3.83 -10.13
CA ALA A 176 0.45 -5.00 -10.81
C ALA A 176 1.42 -4.59 -11.93
N PHE A 177 1.12 -3.51 -12.67
CA PHE A 177 2.04 -2.95 -13.65
C PHE A 177 3.31 -2.38 -12.99
N GLU A 178 3.22 -1.69 -11.85
CA GLU A 178 4.41 -1.25 -11.11
C GLU A 178 5.33 -2.42 -10.74
N ALA A 179 4.74 -3.51 -10.24
CA ALA A 179 5.50 -4.73 -9.94
C ALA A 179 6.12 -5.33 -11.22
N TYR A 180 5.39 -5.34 -12.33
CA TYR A 180 5.91 -5.77 -13.64
C TYR A 180 7.08 -4.90 -14.09
N TYR A 181 6.95 -3.58 -14.02
CA TYR A 181 8.00 -2.61 -14.35
C TYR A 181 9.26 -2.83 -13.50
N LEU A 182 9.12 -2.98 -12.19
CA LEU A 182 10.24 -3.29 -11.29
C LEU A 182 10.94 -4.60 -11.68
N ASN A 183 10.17 -5.65 -11.95
CA ASN A 183 10.73 -6.93 -12.35
C ASN A 183 11.47 -6.83 -13.69
N ALA A 184 10.85 -6.21 -14.70
CA ALA A 184 11.41 -6.04 -16.04
C ALA A 184 12.66 -5.15 -16.07
N THR A 185 12.79 -4.22 -15.11
CA THR A 185 13.95 -3.33 -14.96
C THR A 185 15.02 -3.86 -14.00
N GLY A 186 14.93 -5.15 -13.60
CA GLY A 186 15.98 -5.83 -12.83
C GLY A 186 15.84 -5.72 -11.31
N ASN A 187 14.66 -5.40 -10.79
CA ASN A 187 14.36 -5.27 -9.37
C ASN A 187 13.28 -6.29 -8.88
N PRO A 188 13.49 -7.61 -9.05
CA PRO A 188 12.47 -8.62 -8.73
C PRO A 188 12.12 -8.71 -7.24
N GLU A 189 13.08 -8.42 -6.35
CA GLU A 189 12.81 -8.38 -4.91
C GLU A 189 11.85 -7.24 -4.55
N MET A 190 12.07 -6.05 -5.13
CA MET A 190 11.17 -4.91 -4.95
C MET A 190 9.80 -5.18 -5.58
N ALA A 191 9.74 -5.84 -6.74
CA ALA A 191 8.48 -6.27 -7.34
C ALA A 191 7.68 -7.17 -6.38
N SER A 192 8.33 -8.16 -5.77
CA SER A 192 7.69 -9.04 -4.79
C SER A 192 7.23 -8.28 -3.55
N LEU A 193 8.01 -7.32 -3.06
CA LEU A 193 7.62 -6.46 -1.94
C LEU A 193 6.41 -5.56 -2.29
N THR A 194 6.37 -5.00 -3.51
CA THR A 194 5.23 -4.20 -3.99
C THR A 194 3.95 -5.02 -3.98
N ILE A 195 3.97 -6.25 -4.51
CA ILE A 195 2.80 -7.15 -4.51
C ILE A 195 2.35 -7.41 -3.06
N LYS A 196 3.24 -7.93 -2.22
CA LYS A 196 2.93 -8.28 -0.81
C LYS A 196 2.39 -7.11 0.00
N SER A 197 2.99 -5.93 -0.15
CA SER A 197 2.56 -4.74 0.60
C SER A 197 1.15 -4.25 0.22
N ASN A 198 0.65 -4.63 -0.97
CA ASN A 198 -0.67 -4.26 -1.46
C ASN A 198 -1.71 -5.37 -1.32
N GLU A 199 -1.32 -6.64 -1.20
CA GLU A 199 -2.23 -7.80 -1.09
C GLU A 199 -3.26 -7.66 0.04
N ASN A 200 -2.89 -7.02 1.15
CA ASN A 200 -3.78 -6.78 2.28
C ASN A 200 -4.96 -5.81 1.97
N ALA A 201 -5.05 -5.26 0.76
CA ALA A 201 -6.17 -4.43 0.30
C ALA A 201 -6.57 -4.74 -1.16
N LEU A 202 -5.59 -5.08 -2.00
CA LEU A 202 -5.74 -5.45 -3.40
C LEU A 202 -5.39 -6.94 -3.57
N TYR A 203 -6.16 -7.80 -2.91
CA TYR A 203 -5.79 -9.20 -2.64
C TYR A 203 -5.66 -10.12 -3.87
N PHE A 204 -6.02 -9.66 -5.06
CA PHE A 204 -5.80 -10.37 -6.33
C PHE A 204 -4.72 -9.71 -7.21
N ILE A 205 -3.89 -8.83 -6.64
CA ILE A 205 -2.78 -8.19 -7.35
C ILE A 205 -1.77 -9.21 -7.89
N GLU A 206 -1.48 -10.28 -7.14
CA GLU A 206 -0.56 -11.33 -7.60
C GLU A 206 -1.12 -12.06 -8.84
N ASP A 207 -2.41 -12.36 -8.88
CA ASP A 207 -3.06 -12.99 -10.02
C ASP A 207 -2.96 -12.14 -11.29
N VAL A 208 -3.18 -10.82 -11.15
CA VAL A 208 -3.06 -9.86 -12.26
C VAL A 208 -1.60 -9.73 -12.70
N TYR A 209 -0.66 -9.62 -11.76
CA TYR A 209 0.77 -9.58 -12.06
C TYR A 209 1.23 -10.82 -12.82
N ARG A 210 0.79 -12.02 -12.41
CA ARG A 210 1.06 -13.27 -13.12
C ARG A 210 0.47 -13.25 -14.52
N ALA A 211 -0.76 -12.76 -14.70
CA ALA A 211 -1.35 -12.59 -16.02
C ALA A 211 -0.52 -11.65 -16.92
N TYR A 212 0.07 -10.58 -16.36
CA TYR A 212 0.99 -9.72 -17.12
C TYR A 212 2.28 -10.45 -17.53
N VAL A 213 2.92 -11.16 -16.61
CA VAL A 213 4.21 -11.83 -16.85
C VAL A 213 4.08 -13.07 -17.73
N ASP A 214 3.09 -13.90 -17.47
CA ASP A 214 2.98 -15.22 -18.08
C ASP A 214 2.17 -15.23 -19.37
N ASP A 215 1.21 -14.30 -19.50
CA ASP A 215 0.31 -14.25 -20.67
C ASP A 215 0.53 -12.98 -21.51
N TYR A 216 0.34 -11.79 -20.94
CA TYR A 216 0.35 -10.54 -21.73
C TYR A 216 1.70 -10.29 -22.41
N ALA A 217 2.77 -10.25 -21.62
CA ALA A 217 4.11 -9.92 -22.09
C ALA A 217 4.68 -10.98 -23.06
N ARG A 218 4.23 -12.24 -22.94
CA ARG A 218 4.70 -13.35 -23.79
C ARG A 218 3.94 -13.50 -25.10
N ASN A 219 2.75 -12.91 -25.22
CA ASN A 219 1.87 -13.09 -26.37
C ASN A 219 1.50 -11.75 -27.02
N ARG A 220 2.50 -10.87 -27.21
CA ARG A 220 2.32 -9.51 -27.78
C ARG A 220 1.93 -9.49 -29.26
N ASP A 221 2.08 -10.62 -29.95
CA ASP A 221 1.54 -10.86 -31.29
C ASP A 221 0.00 -10.99 -31.28
N LYS A 222 -0.55 -11.55 -30.20
CA LYS A 222 -2.00 -11.71 -29.98
C LYS A 222 -2.61 -10.46 -29.33
N TYR A 223 -2.01 -10.00 -28.24
CA TYR A 223 -2.46 -8.83 -27.51
C TYR A 223 -1.57 -7.67 -27.94
N LYS A 224 -2.06 -6.77 -28.80
CA LYS A 224 -1.26 -5.65 -29.34
C LYS A 224 -1.42 -4.40 -28.50
N THR A 225 -2.54 -4.26 -27.81
CA THR A 225 -2.86 -3.18 -26.88
C THR A 225 -3.23 -3.75 -25.51
N PHE A 226 -3.30 -2.91 -24.48
CA PHE A 226 -3.79 -3.33 -23.17
C PHE A 226 -5.26 -3.72 -23.22
N GLU A 227 -6.06 -3.02 -24.04
CA GLU A 227 -7.47 -3.33 -24.26
C GLU A 227 -7.68 -4.75 -24.84
N ASP A 228 -6.80 -5.22 -25.74
CA ASP A 228 -6.88 -6.59 -26.27
C ASP A 228 -6.77 -7.65 -25.16
N PHE A 229 -6.13 -7.31 -24.03
CA PHE A 229 -5.91 -8.20 -22.89
C PHE A 229 -6.96 -8.10 -21.79
N ILE A 230 -7.80 -7.06 -21.80
CA ILE A 230 -8.86 -6.85 -20.80
C ILE A 230 -9.79 -8.08 -20.65
N PRO A 231 -10.22 -8.77 -21.73
CA PRO A 231 -11.02 -9.99 -21.58
C PRO A 231 -10.32 -11.13 -20.83
N GLU A 232 -8.99 -11.22 -20.89
CA GLU A 232 -8.24 -12.21 -20.09
C GLU A 232 -8.16 -11.80 -18.63
N LEU A 233 -7.97 -10.51 -18.34
CA LEU A 233 -8.04 -10.00 -16.98
C LEU A 233 -9.42 -10.25 -16.35
N ALA A 234 -10.50 -10.10 -17.12
CA ALA A 234 -11.84 -10.45 -16.63
C ALA A 234 -11.95 -11.94 -16.24
N ARG A 235 -11.32 -12.85 -16.99
CA ARG A 235 -11.24 -14.28 -16.63
C ARG A 235 -10.40 -14.54 -15.39
N VAL A 236 -9.32 -13.77 -15.18
CA VAL A 236 -8.54 -13.82 -13.94
C VAL A 236 -9.43 -13.44 -12.75
N ILE A 237 -10.17 -12.34 -12.86
CA ILE A 237 -11.09 -11.88 -11.81
C ILE A 237 -12.24 -12.87 -11.59
N GLU A 238 -12.77 -13.49 -12.66
CA GLU A 238 -13.76 -14.56 -12.56
C GLU A 238 -13.25 -15.76 -11.75
N ARG A 239 -12.01 -16.19 -12.00
CA ARG A 239 -11.39 -17.29 -11.25
C ARG A 239 -11.27 -16.94 -9.78
N VAL A 240 -10.74 -15.75 -9.46
CA VAL A 240 -10.65 -15.24 -8.07
C VAL A 240 -12.04 -15.22 -7.42
N TYR A 241 -13.06 -14.75 -8.14
CA TYR A 241 -14.44 -14.76 -7.66
C TYR A 241 -14.91 -16.15 -7.27
N ASN A 242 -14.68 -17.15 -8.12
CA ASN A 242 -15.10 -18.52 -7.88
C ASN A 242 -14.31 -19.17 -6.72
N GLU A 243 -13.01 -18.96 -6.66
CA GLU A 243 -12.13 -19.51 -5.61
C GLU A 243 -12.42 -18.93 -4.22
N THR A 244 -12.84 -17.67 -4.18
CA THR A 244 -13.13 -16.95 -2.93
C THR A 244 -14.61 -16.97 -2.51
N ASP A 245 -15.48 -17.70 -3.23
CA ASP A 245 -16.95 -17.66 -3.06
C ASP A 245 -17.50 -16.22 -3.06
N GLY A 246 -17.15 -15.45 -4.10
CA GLY A 246 -17.54 -14.06 -4.26
C GLY A 246 -16.90 -13.12 -3.23
N GLY A 247 -15.69 -13.45 -2.76
CA GLY A 247 -14.94 -12.69 -1.76
C GLY A 247 -15.19 -13.12 -0.32
N LYS A 248 -16.16 -14.01 -0.03
CA LYS A 248 -16.51 -14.41 1.34
C LYS A 248 -15.39 -15.14 2.07
N ASN A 249 -14.52 -15.82 1.33
CA ASN A 249 -13.40 -16.58 1.88
C ASN A 249 -12.09 -15.78 1.88
N VAL A 250 -12.11 -14.49 1.52
CA VAL A 250 -10.93 -13.62 1.57
C VAL A 250 -10.64 -13.28 3.03
N ILE A 251 -9.42 -13.59 3.46
CA ILE A 251 -8.92 -13.22 4.78
C ILE A 251 -8.08 -11.96 4.61
N ILE A 252 -8.54 -10.85 5.18
CA ILE A 252 -7.77 -9.60 5.24
C ILE A 252 -7.11 -9.54 6.60
N HIS A 253 -5.79 -9.68 6.61
CA HIS A 253 -5.05 -9.59 7.85
C HIS A 253 -4.89 -8.13 8.29
N SER A 254 -4.94 -7.94 9.61
CA SER A 254 -4.64 -6.65 10.22
C SER A 254 -3.14 -6.38 10.19
N THR A 255 -2.76 -5.13 9.97
CA THR A 255 -1.37 -4.70 9.92
C THR A 255 -0.97 -3.94 11.18
N VAL A 256 0.33 -3.67 11.35
CA VAL A 256 0.83 -2.77 12.40
C VAL A 256 0.16 -1.39 12.31
N ALA A 257 -0.09 -0.86 11.10
CA ALA A 257 -0.80 0.40 10.91
C ALA A 257 -2.24 0.34 11.43
N ASP A 258 -2.94 -0.77 11.20
CA ASP A 258 -4.31 -0.97 11.67
C ASP A 258 -4.36 -1.01 13.20
N PHE A 259 -3.41 -1.73 13.83
CA PHE A 259 -3.26 -1.72 15.28
C PHE A 259 -2.99 -0.31 15.81
N LEU A 260 -2.04 0.42 15.23
CA LEU A 260 -1.73 1.80 15.62
C LEU A 260 -2.96 2.72 15.51
N LYS A 261 -3.77 2.57 14.45
CA LYS A 261 -5.03 3.31 14.29
C LYS A 261 -6.03 2.95 15.39
N ALA A 262 -6.22 1.66 15.68
CA ALA A 262 -7.10 1.19 16.74
C ALA A 262 -6.69 1.70 18.12
N THR A 263 -5.38 1.79 18.40
CA THR A 263 -4.89 2.34 19.68
C THR A 263 -5.20 3.82 19.86
N LYS A 264 -5.28 4.60 18.78
CA LYS A 264 -5.60 6.04 18.85
C LYS A 264 -7.04 6.31 19.29
N THR A 265 -7.97 5.44 18.91
CA THR A 265 -9.39 5.59 19.21
C THR A 265 -9.81 4.82 20.47
N GLY A 266 -9.30 3.61 20.66
CA GLY A 266 -9.71 2.70 21.75
C GLY A 266 -8.71 2.56 22.90
N GLY A 267 -7.56 3.25 22.84
CA GLY A 267 -6.45 3.01 23.76
C GLY A 267 -5.81 1.63 23.58
N ALA A 268 -4.84 1.29 24.43
CA ALA A 268 -4.21 -0.03 24.43
C ALA A 268 -3.62 -0.42 25.80
N ILE A 269 -3.42 -1.71 26.01
CA ILE A 269 -2.63 -2.23 27.13
C ILE A 269 -1.39 -2.92 26.57
N VAL A 270 -0.22 -2.47 27.02
CA VAL A 270 1.04 -3.15 26.77
C VAL A 270 1.28 -4.15 27.91
N ALA A 271 1.19 -5.45 27.62
CA ALA A 271 1.42 -6.50 28.61
C ALA A 271 2.64 -7.36 28.27
N TYR A 272 3.34 -7.84 29.29
CA TYR A 272 4.61 -8.54 29.12
C TYR A 272 4.79 -9.69 30.10
N GLU A 273 5.52 -10.72 29.65
CA GLU A 273 6.03 -11.78 30.54
C GLU A 273 7.07 -11.20 31.51
N GLU A 274 7.04 -11.62 32.77
CA GLU A 274 7.91 -11.10 33.85
C GLU A 274 9.37 -11.57 33.73
N VAL A 275 10.00 -11.22 32.62
CA VAL A 275 11.43 -11.41 32.35
C VAL A 275 12.04 -10.10 31.86
N PRO A 276 13.30 -9.76 32.24
CA PRO A 276 13.88 -8.45 31.94
C PRO A 276 13.92 -8.08 30.45
N SER A 277 14.06 -9.06 29.55
CA SER A 277 14.04 -8.81 28.11
C SER A 277 12.66 -8.41 27.60
N ALA A 278 11.60 -9.06 28.08
CA ALA A 278 10.22 -8.76 27.68
C ALA A 278 9.75 -7.42 28.25
N GLU A 279 10.06 -7.14 29.52
CA GLU A 279 9.73 -5.85 30.16
C GLU A 279 10.39 -4.67 29.44
N ARG A 280 11.69 -4.75 29.16
CA ARG A 280 12.40 -3.69 28.40
C ARG A 280 11.78 -3.46 27.02
N PHE A 281 11.37 -4.53 26.37
CA PHE A 281 10.77 -4.44 25.05
C PHE A 281 9.35 -3.87 25.10
N ALA A 282 8.52 -4.31 26.05
CA ALA A 282 7.24 -3.69 26.32
C ALA A 282 7.37 -2.20 26.65
N GLN A 283 8.40 -1.81 27.40
CA GLN A 283 8.69 -0.40 27.68
C GLN A 283 8.99 0.41 26.40
N PHE A 284 9.68 -0.19 25.42
CA PHE A 284 9.89 0.43 24.11
C PHE A 284 8.55 0.64 23.38
N ILE A 285 7.70 -0.40 23.31
CA ILE A 285 6.38 -0.32 22.66
C ILE A 285 5.50 0.72 23.36
N TYR A 286 5.44 0.69 24.70
CA TYR A 286 4.72 1.69 25.49
C TYR A 286 5.15 3.11 25.17
N ASN A 287 6.46 3.37 25.09
CA ASN A 287 6.97 4.69 24.75
C ASN A 287 6.62 5.14 23.33
N ALA A 288 6.48 4.21 22.38
CA ALA A 288 6.02 4.51 21.04
C ALA A 288 4.50 4.81 20.99
N LEU A 289 3.70 4.15 21.84
CA LEU A 289 2.25 4.29 21.85
C LEU A 289 1.72 5.39 22.78
N LYS A 290 2.44 5.78 23.83
CA LYS A 290 1.93 6.70 24.88
C LYS A 290 1.48 8.08 24.39
N ASN A 291 1.96 8.51 23.22
CA ASN A 291 1.56 9.78 22.60
C ASN A 291 0.38 9.62 21.63
N SER A 292 -0.04 8.38 21.35
CA SER A 292 -1.08 8.05 20.39
C SER A 292 -2.47 7.89 21.02
N GLY A 293 -2.57 7.57 22.31
CA GLY A 293 -3.84 7.36 23.01
C GLY A 293 -3.67 7.01 24.50
N GLU A 294 -4.76 6.60 25.16
CA GLU A 294 -4.70 6.07 26.52
C GLU A 294 -4.00 4.70 26.52
N VAL A 295 -2.78 4.66 27.06
CA VAL A 295 -1.97 3.45 27.09
C VAL A 295 -1.56 3.13 28.52
N GLU A 296 -1.83 1.90 28.93
CA GLU A 296 -1.35 1.32 30.19
C GLU A 296 -0.25 0.29 29.91
N MET A 297 0.62 0.05 30.89
CA MET A 297 1.60 -1.04 30.84
C MET A 297 1.54 -1.82 32.15
N LYS A 298 1.43 -3.15 32.06
CA LYS A 298 1.34 -4.06 33.23
C LYS A 298 1.88 -5.46 32.91
N PRO A 299 2.38 -6.23 33.88
CA PRO A 299 2.77 -7.63 33.64
C PRO A 299 1.54 -8.49 33.32
N ILE A 300 1.74 -9.61 32.59
CA ILE A 300 0.65 -10.52 32.22
C ILE A 300 -0.07 -11.11 33.44
N SER A 301 0.64 -11.31 34.55
CA SER A 301 0.08 -11.79 35.81
C SER A 301 -0.97 -10.85 36.42
N GLU A 302 -0.95 -9.57 36.05
CA GLU A 302 -1.92 -8.55 36.48
C GLU A 302 -3.01 -8.28 35.44
N LEU A 303 -3.00 -8.97 34.29
CA LEU A 303 -3.96 -8.75 33.22
C LEU A 303 -5.34 -9.31 33.61
N THR A 304 -6.33 -8.44 33.78
CA THR A 304 -7.70 -8.85 34.11
C THR A 304 -8.47 -9.32 32.88
N ALA A 305 -9.60 -10.00 33.08
CA ALA A 305 -10.48 -10.39 31.98
C ALA A 305 -10.97 -9.17 31.15
N LYS A 306 -11.26 -8.05 31.83
CA LYS A 306 -11.67 -6.81 31.17
C LYS A 306 -10.52 -6.14 30.42
N ASP A 307 -9.29 -6.24 30.91
CA ASP A 307 -8.12 -5.74 30.19
C ASP A 307 -7.94 -6.48 28.86
N LYS A 308 -8.17 -7.80 28.85
CA LYS A 308 -8.07 -8.63 27.64
C LYS A 308 -9.04 -8.24 26.53
N GLU A 309 -10.12 -7.53 26.82
CA GLU A 309 -11.08 -7.07 25.81
C GLU A 309 -10.63 -5.78 25.08
N LYS A 310 -9.56 -5.13 25.52
CA LYS A 310 -9.02 -3.91 24.87
C LYS A 310 -8.07 -4.24 23.72
N ASN A 311 -7.55 -3.23 23.02
CA ASN A 311 -6.39 -3.45 22.15
C ASN A 311 -5.17 -3.84 23.01
N LEU A 312 -4.42 -4.84 22.57
CA LEU A 312 -3.31 -5.40 23.33
C LEU A 312 -2.00 -5.31 22.55
N ALA A 313 -0.93 -4.86 23.20
CA ALA A 313 0.43 -5.10 22.74
C ALA A 313 1.09 -6.10 23.69
N LEU A 314 1.26 -7.34 23.25
CA LEU A 314 1.70 -8.45 24.08
C LEU A 314 3.15 -8.82 23.78
N VAL A 315 4.01 -8.85 24.79
CA VAL A 315 5.39 -9.34 24.68
C VAL A 315 5.52 -10.66 25.44
N LEU A 316 5.46 -11.75 24.68
CA LEU A 316 5.31 -13.12 25.16
C LEU A 316 6.59 -13.95 24.98
N LEU A 317 6.66 -15.03 25.74
CA LEU A 317 7.55 -16.16 25.47
C LEU A 317 6.73 -17.35 24.95
N SER A 318 7.38 -18.29 24.27
CA SER A 318 6.74 -19.48 23.70
C SER A 318 6.03 -20.40 24.70
N ASN A 319 6.25 -20.22 26.01
CA ASN A 319 5.60 -20.94 27.09
C ASN A 319 4.46 -20.14 27.76
N SER A 320 4.07 -18.99 27.19
CA SER A 320 2.99 -18.15 27.72
C SER A 320 1.65 -18.89 27.73
N ILE A 321 0.87 -18.70 28.79
CA ILE A 321 -0.47 -19.28 28.92
C ILE A 321 -1.49 -18.69 27.95
N LEU A 322 -1.24 -17.49 27.43
CA LEU A 322 -2.15 -16.80 26.49
C LEU A 322 -1.96 -17.26 25.05
N LEU A 323 -0.83 -17.90 24.76
CA LEU A 323 -0.41 -18.22 23.41
C LEU A 323 -1.35 -19.17 22.65
N PRO A 324 -1.96 -20.20 23.27
CA PRO A 324 -2.89 -21.09 22.57
C PRO A 324 -4.10 -20.37 21.96
N GLU A 325 -4.68 -19.39 22.67
CA GLU A 325 -5.85 -18.63 22.20
C GLU A 325 -5.44 -17.64 21.09
N LEU A 326 -4.30 -16.97 21.23
CA LEU A 326 -3.80 -16.02 20.23
C LEU A 326 -3.44 -16.69 18.90
N GLN A 327 -2.94 -17.93 18.96
CA GLN A 327 -2.46 -18.63 17.77
C GLN A 327 -3.55 -19.39 17.00
N GLU A 328 -4.82 -19.33 17.42
CA GLU A 328 -5.91 -20.05 16.75
C GLU A 328 -6.03 -19.60 15.28
N LYS A 329 -6.00 -18.29 15.03
CA LYS A 329 -6.07 -17.69 13.68
C LYS A 329 -4.81 -16.93 13.26
N ALA A 330 -3.76 -16.98 14.08
CA ALA A 330 -2.49 -16.34 13.78
C ALA A 330 -1.83 -16.88 12.49
N PRO A 331 -1.13 -16.04 11.70
CA PRO A 331 -0.31 -16.50 10.57
C PRO A 331 0.81 -17.44 11.00
N VAL A 332 1.36 -17.27 12.21
CA VAL A 332 2.49 -18.05 12.71
C VAL A 332 2.12 -18.81 13.97
N VAL A 333 2.52 -20.08 14.04
CA VAL A 333 2.36 -20.93 15.22
C VAL A 333 3.72 -21.22 15.84
N VAL A 334 3.94 -20.67 17.03
CA VAL A 334 5.14 -20.90 17.85
C VAL A 334 4.89 -22.07 18.81
N ASN A 335 5.84 -23.00 18.86
CA ASN A 335 5.85 -24.11 19.81
C ASN A 335 7.27 -24.36 20.33
N GLY A 336 7.54 -23.94 21.56
CA GLY A 336 8.88 -24.02 22.14
C GLY A 336 9.89 -23.23 21.30
N THR A 337 10.84 -23.94 20.67
CA THR A 337 11.91 -23.31 19.87
C THR A 337 11.61 -23.25 18.37
N THR A 338 10.40 -23.63 17.95
CA THR A 338 10.01 -23.64 16.54
C THR A 338 8.90 -22.64 16.25
N ALA A 339 8.90 -22.11 15.03
CA ALA A 339 7.82 -21.28 14.49
C ALA A 339 7.41 -21.85 13.12
N TYR A 340 6.13 -22.17 12.96
CA TYR A 340 5.53 -22.65 11.71
C TYR A 340 4.72 -21.54 11.07
N SER A 341 5.03 -21.17 9.84
CA SER A 341 4.22 -20.23 9.06
C SER A 341 3.11 -20.96 8.34
N ARG A 342 1.86 -20.56 8.59
CA ARG A 342 0.69 -21.06 7.85
C ARG A 342 0.66 -20.52 6.42
N GLU A 343 1.22 -19.34 6.20
CA GLU A 343 1.29 -18.68 4.89
C GLU A 343 2.22 -19.43 3.93
N SER A 344 3.44 -19.75 4.39
CA SER A 344 4.46 -20.38 3.53
C SER A 344 4.54 -21.90 3.68
N GLY A 345 3.92 -22.47 4.70
CA GLY A 345 4.08 -23.87 5.10
C GLY A 345 5.49 -24.22 5.63
N LYS A 346 6.36 -23.23 5.86
CA LYS A 346 7.73 -23.43 6.34
C LYS A 346 7.80 -23.47 7.85
N SER A 347 8.78 -24.23 8.36
CA SER A 347 9.13 -24.23 9.78
C SER A 347 10.52 -23.65 9.99
N TYR A 348 10.65 -22.84 11.02
CA TYR A 348 11.90 -22.25 11.48
C TYR A 348 12.22 -22.79 12.88
N SER A 349 13.49 -22.87 13.25
CA SER A 349 13.92 -23.34 14.56
C SER A 349 15.07 -22.52 15.12
N GLY A 350 15.09 -22.31 16.42
CA GLY A 350 16.16 -21.62 17.13
C GLY A 350 15.65 -20.53 18.07
N SER A 351 16.49 -19.52 18.31
CA SER A 351 16.11 -18.29 19.01
C SER A 351 15.48 -17.35 17.99
N LEU A 352 14.14 -17.35 17.95
CA LEU A 352 13.31 -16.69 16.96
C LEU A 352 12.41 -15.68 17.66
N ARG A 353 12.17 -14.57 16.97
CA ARG A 353 11.16 -13.59 17.31
C ARG A 353 10.08 -13.61 16.23
N VAL A 354 8.86 -13.84 16.66
CA VAL A 354 7.66 -13.67 15.84
C VAL A 354 7.00 -12.37 16.24
N LEU A 355 6.67 -11.54 15.26
CA LEU A 355 5.79 -10.38 15.44
C LEU A 355 4.57 -10.64 14.57
N GLU A 356 3.37 -10.39 15.09
CA GLU A 356 2.14 -10.48 14.32
C GLU A 356 1.06 -9.55 14.85
N VAL A 357 0.14 -9.15 13.98
CA VAL A 357 -1.08 -8.46 14.35
C VAL A 357 -2.26 -9.37 14.03
N VAL A 358 -3.08 -9.63 15.04
CA VAL A 358 -4.23 -10.53 14.94
C VAL A 358 -5.47 -9.87 15.51
N GLU A 359 -6.65 -10.35 15.11
CA GLU A 359 -7.90 -10.09 15.83
C GLU A 359 -7.73 -10.52 17.29
N ASN A 360 -8.20 -9.70 18.22
CA ASN A 360 -8.15 -10.07 19.62
C ASN A 360 -9.14 -11.23 19.88
N PRO A 361 -8.68 -12.42 20.34
CA PRO A 361 -9.55 -13.58 20.53
C PRO A 361 -10.59 -13.38 21.65
N TRP A 362 -10.37 -12.42 22.55
CA TRP A 362 -11.31 -12.08 23.63
C TRP A 362 -12.29 -10.97 23.25
N ASN A 363 -12.02 -10.21 22.18
CA ASN A 363 -12.91 -9.21 21.64
C ASN A 363 -12.60 -8.97 20.14
N PRO A 364 -13.40 -9.53 19.21
CA PRO A 364 -13.16 -9.39 17.77
C PRO A 364 -13.16 -7.94 17.25
N GLU A 365 -13.68 -6.97 18.00
CA GLU A 365 -13.63 -5.54 17.65
C GLU A 365 -12.30 -4.86 18.03
N ALA A 366 -11.41 -5.56 18.75
CA ALA A 366 -10.10 -5.07 19.15
C ALA A 366 -8.98 -5.84 18.44
N LEU A 367 -7.77 -5.26 18.43
CA LEU A 367 -6.59 -5.87 17.82
C LEU A 367 -5.53 -6.22 18.87
N ALA A 368 -4.78 -7.29 18.59
CA ALA A 368 -3.62 -7.70 19.36
C ALA A 368 -2.35 -7.64 18.50
N PHE A 369 -1.43 -6.74 18.86
CA PHE A 369 -0.04 -6.75 18.39
C PHE A 369 0.76 -7.68 19.30
N VAL A 370 1.20 -8.81 18.79
CA VAL A 370 1.85 -9.87 19.56
C VAL A 370 3.31 -9.99 19.13
N VAL A 371 4.21 -10.00 20.11
CA VAL A 371 5.63 -10.32 19.91
C VAL A 371 5.97 -11.54 20.75
N ILE A 372 6.37 -12.63 20.12
CA ILE A 372 6.66 -13.90 20.76
C ILE A 372 8.15 -14.21 20.58
N GLY A 373 8.87 -14.34 21.70
CA GLY A 373 10.22 -14.90 21.71
C GLY A 373 10.18 -16.40 21.98
N THR A 374 10.82 -17.21 21.13
CA THR A 374 11.03 -18.64 21.46
C THR A 374 11.97 -18.81 22.66
N ASP A 375 12.82 -17.82 22.91
CA ASP A 375 13.54 -17.64 24.16
C ASP A 375 13.81 -16.15 24.43
N LYS A 376 14.30 -15.85 25.63
CA LYS A 376 14.56 -14.47 26.07
C LYS A 376 15.56 -13.68 25.21
N ARG A 377 16.46 -14.34 24.46
CA ARG A 377 17.46 -13.66 23.61
C ARG A 377 16.84 -13.09 22.34
N ALA A 378 15.75 -13.68 21.87
CA ALA A 378 15.04 -13.21 20.68
C ALA A 378 14.38 -11.83 20.86
N LEU A 379 14.15 -11.43 22.12
CA LEU A 379 13.45 -10.19 22.50
C LEU A 379 14.39 -8.97 22.67
N ASN A 380 15.62 -9.01 22.15
CA ASN A 380 16.58 -7.92 22.33
C ASN A 380 16.47 -6.76 21.32
N SER A 381 15.79 -6.95 20.19
CA SER A 381 15.64 -5.95 19.12
C SER A 381 14.22 -5.96 18.55
N ILE A 382 13.84 -4.90 17.85
CA ILE A 382 12.61 -4.85 17.06
C ILE A 382 12.83 -4.15 15.73
N HIS A 383 12.28 -4.76 14.68
CA HIS A 383 11.98 -4.11 13.42
C HIS A 383 10.55 -4.48 13.04
N ALA A 384 9.68 -3.47 13.04
CA ALA A 384 8.29 -3.57 12.63
C ALA A 384 8.02 -2.47 11.61
N TYR A 385 7.53 -2.84 10.43
CA TYR A 385 7.06 -1.88 9.43
C TYR A 385 5.55 -1.77 9.51
N ASN A 386 5.02 -0.58 9.23
CA ASN A 386 3.59 -0.29 9.33
C ASN A 386 2.73 -1.24 8.48
N SER A 387 3.23 -1.70 7.34
CA SER A 387 2.53 -2.58 6.41
C SER A 387 2.56 -4.05 6.80
N LEU A 388 3.35 -4.46 7.80
CA LEU A 388 3.46 -5.87 8.17
C LEU A 388 2.20 -6.35 8.87
N THR A 389 1.75 -7.53 8.47
CA THR A 389 0.88 -8.39 9.27
C THR A 389 1.71 -9.20 10.24
N TYR A 390 2.79 -9.84 9.76
CA TYR A 390 3.68 -10.65 10.58
C TYR A 390 5.14 -10.65 10.10
N SER A 391 6.05 -11.07 10.97
CA SER A 391 7.42 -11.41 10.60
C SER A 391 8.03 -12.46 11.52
N ILE A 392 8.92 -13.27 10.96
CA ILE A 392 9.77 -14.23 11.67
C ILE A 392 11.22 -13.75 11.50
N ARG A 393 11.89 -13.51 12.63
CA ARG A 393 13.28 -13.05 12.67
C ARG A 393 14.12 -13.89 13.61
N ASP A 394 15.40 -13.99 13.35
CA ASP A 394 16.33 -14.62 14.31
C ASP A 394 16.75 -13.64 15.44
N SER A 395 17.47 -14.15 16.43
CA SER A 395 18.00 -13.34 17.54
C SER A 395 19.04 -12.28 17.13
N SER A 396 19.58 -12.34 15.91
CA SER A 396 20.45 -11.31 15.32
C SER A 396 19.67 -10.30 14.48
N ASP A 397 18.33 -10.40 14.50
CA ASP A 397 17.39 -9.53 13.80
C ASP A 397 17.33 -9.72 12.28
N ASN A 398 17.89 -10.81 11.75
CA ASN A 398 17.76 -11.14 10.34
C ASN A 398 16.31 -11.54 10.02
N LEU A 399 15.76 -10.98 8.95
CA LEU A 399 14.43 -11.34 8.45
C LEU A 399 14.48 -12.71 7.79
N LEU A 400 13.70 -13.66 8.31
CA LEU A 400 13.56 -15.00 7.74
C LEU A 400 12.30 -15.09 6.87
N GLU A 401 11.21 -14.48 7.34
CA GLU A 401 9.93 -14.44 6.63
C GLU A 401 9.09 -13.23 7.09
N SER A 402 8.23 -12.72 6.20
CA SER A 402 7.20 -11.73 6.53
C SER A 402 6.06 -11.76 5.54
N GLY A 403 4.91 -11.27 5.99
CA GLY A 403 3.73 -10.93 5.19
C GLY A 403 2.96 -9.77 5.78
#